data_AF-A0A945NZ01-F1
#
_entry.id   AF-A0A945NZ01-F1
#
_cell.length_a   1.000
_cell.length_b   1.000
_cell.length_c   1.000
_cell.angle_alpha   90.00
_cell.angle_beta   90.00
_cell.angle_gamma   90.00
#
_symmetry.space_group_name_H-M   'P 1'
#
loop_
_entity.id
_entity.type
_entity.pdbx_description
1 polymer ?
#
loop_
_entity_poly.entity_id
_entity_poly.type
_entity_poly.pdbx_seq_one_letter_code
_entity_poly.pdbx_strand_id
1 'polypeptide(L)'
;AENPLKHYIAMAGQITRGKRNFDPKTDNLWVSSRWSAEEGAVYYLVEYHQRFMSQDPEFPDAVALQWPAKLQDLFGAEKPYFIFGDSKKPVDVWKASFMAKDYNATAAPNDKGYQLDVSVKETVANGFDAIADKESEGKVEVVDSIFHQGRVKVMFKRSLTTEGEFDVQIPSEQFIPVSFFQWSGRDKEHDEHMAISTWYYTILKPALPASLYYMPPIIAAIFICFQGWLVWMTKRTRKMYDEGKMRRDELPK
;
A
#
# COMPACT_ATOMS: atom_id res chain seq x y z
N ALA A 1 14.43 5.22 -1.86
CA ALA A 1 13.84 6.38 -2.57
C ALA A 1 13.40 7.39 -1.53
N GLU A 2 14.07 8.55 -1.48
CA GLU A 2 13.92 9.59 -0.46
C GLU A 2 12.55 10.31 -0.47
N ASN A 3 11.78 10.17 -1.54
CA ASN A 3 10.40 10.64 -1.61
C ASN A 3 9.51 9.52 -2.18
N PRO A 4 8.65 8.87 -1.38
CA PRO A 4 7.64 7.96 -1.93
C PRO A 4 6.71 8.72 -2.88
N LEU A 5 6.24 8.06 -3.94
CA LEU A 5 5.27 8.64 -4.86
C LEU A 5 3.98 8.93 -4.09
N LYS A 6 3.56 10.20 -4.10
CA LYS A 6 2.33 10.66 -3.47
C LYS A 6 1.24 10.84 -4.51
N HIS A 7 0.14 10.14 -4.34
CA HIS A 7 -1.05 10.26 -5.17
C HIS A 7 -2.03 11.23 -4.52
N TYR A 8 -2.44 12.26 -5.24
CA TYR A 8 -3.51 13.16 -4.81
C TYR A 8 -4.87 12.48 -5.03
N ILE A 9 -5.68 12.46 -3.97
CA ILE A 9 -7.04 11.91 -3.97
C ILE A 9 -7.98 13.06 -3.64
N ALA A 10 -8.88 13.35 -4.58
CA ALA A 10 -9.94 14.32 -4.35
C ALA A 10 -11.03 13.67 -3.49
N MET A 11 -11.50 14.41 -2.49
CA MET A 11 -12.56 14.01 -1.59
C MET A 11 -13.74 14.97 -1.76
N ALA A 12 -14.95 14.48 -1.52
CA ALA A 12 -16.15 15.29 -1.53
C ALA A 12 -17.03 14.93 -0.33
N GLY A 13 -17.88 15.85 0.10
CA GLY A 13 -18.86 15.57 1.14
C GLY A 13 -19.85 14.53 0.63
N GLN A 14 -20.22 13.59 1.48
CA GLN A 14 -21.27 12.64 1.12
C GLN A 14 -22.63 13.35 0.99
N ILE A 15 -23.22 13.33 -0.20
CA ILE A 15 -24.50 14.02 -0.49
C ILE A 15 -25.73 13.08 -0.56
N THR A 16 -25.51 11.77 -0.46
CA THR A 16 -26.54 10.76 -0.76
C THR A 16 -27.39 10.41 0.46
N ARG A 17 -26.88 10.60 1.68
CA ARG A 17 -27.56 10.30 2.94
C ARG A 17 -27.31 11.39 3.98
N GLY A 18 -28.22 11.49 4.96
CA GLY A 18 -28.17 12.54 5.97
C GLY A 18 -28.44 13.95 5.41
N LYS A 19 -27.79 14.95 6.01
CA LYS A 19 -27.93 16.35 5.62
C LYS A 19 -27.17 16.62 4.31
N ARG A 20 -27.89 16.81 3.22
CA ARG A 20 -27.33 17.04 1.86
C ARG A 20 -26.47 18.31 1.72
N ASN A 21 -26.62 19.27 2.63
CA ASN A 21 -25.77 20.47 2.74
C ASN A 21 -24.77 20.28 3.88
N PHE A 22 -23.85 19.34 3.69
CA PHE A 22 -22.73 19.08 4.57
C PHE A 22 -21.45 19.55 3.88
N ASP A 23 -20.63 20.30 4.60
CA ASP A 23 -19.35 20.80 4.12
C ASP A 23 -18.24 19.98 4.80
N PRO A 24 -17.62 19.02 4.09
CA PRO A 24 -16.61 18.16 4.68
C PRO A 24 -15.40 18.98 5.09
N LYS A 25 -14.81 18.65 6.23
CA LYS A 25 -13.62 19.38 6.68
C LYS A 25 -12.40 19.13 5.80
N THR A 26 -12.32 17.92 5.26
CA THR A 26 -11.23 17.49 4.37
C THR A 26 -11.76 17.35 2.95
N ASP A 27 -11.18 18.10 2.02
CA ASP A 27 -11.49 18.08 0.60
C ASP A 27 -10.51 17.25 -0.22
N ASN A 28 -9.38 16.85 0.37
CA ASN A 28 -8.39 16.03 -0.29
C ASN A 28 -7.50 15.23 0.68
N LEU A 29 -6.90 14.16 0.18
CA LEU A 29 -5.84 13.44 0.87
C LEU A 29 -4.75 13.01 -0.11
N TRP A 30 -3.59 12.63 0.43
CA TRP A 30 -2.48 12.07 -0.31
C TRP A 30 -2.23 10.64 0.15
N VAL A 31 -2.00 9.75 -0.81
CA VAL A 31 -1.72 8.34 -0.53
C VAL A 31 -0.38 7.97 -1.13
N SER A 32 0.48 7.34 -0.32
CA SER A 32 1.64 6.61 -0.81
C SER A 32 1.48 5.15 -0.45
N SER A 33 1.65 4.25 -1.41
CA SER A 33 1.63 2.81 -1.15
C SER A 33 2.95 2.14 -1.47
N ARG A 34 3.28 1.11 -0.69
CA ARG A 34 4.41 0.21 -0.94
C ARG A 34 4.00 -1.20 -0.56
N TRP A 35 4.67 -2.19 -1.11
CA TRP A 35 4.47 -3.58 -0.72
C TRP A 35 5.82 -4.29 -0.64
N SER A 36 5.87 -5.33 0.19
CA SER A 36 7.04 -6.19 0.36
C SER A 36 6.69 -7.62 0.01
N ALA A 37 7.45 -8.21 -0.91
CA ALA A 37 7.32 -9.63 -1.25
C ALA A 37 7.81 -10.54 -0.12
N GLU A 38 8.84 -10.11 0.61
CA GLU A 38 9.43 -10.85 1.72
C GLU A 38 8.50 -10.92 2.93
N GLU A 39 7.87 -9.79 3.27
CA GLU A 39 6.91 -9.73 4.39
C GLU A 39 5.50 -10.16 3.97
N GLY A 40 5.23 -10.26 2.67
CA GLY A 40 3.89 -10.54 2.14
C GLY A 40 2.86 -9.51 2.59
N ALA A 41 3.23 -8.22 2.66
CA ALA A 41 2.39 -7.15 3.19
C ALA A 41 2.37 -5.90 2.32
N VAL A 42 1.28 -5.15 2.40
CA VAL A 42 1.10 -3.83 1.80
C VAL A 42 1.06 -2.75 2.88
N TYR A 43 1.58 -1.58 2.53
CA TYR A 43 1.69 -0.40 3.35
C TYR A 43 0.99 0.77 2.66
N TYR A 44 0.11 1.45 3.37
CA TYR A 44 -0.57 2.67 2.91
C TYR A 44 -0.30 3.81 3.88
N LEU A 45 0.46 4.80 3.42
CA LEU A 45 0.59 6.07 4.12
C LEU A 45 -0.50 7.01 3.59
N VAL A 46 -1.46 7.34 4.44
CA VAL A 46 -2.49 8.34 4.18
C VAL A 46 -2.10 9.64 4.89
N GLU A 47 -2.02 10.73 4.13
CA GLU A 47 -1.70 12.06 4.63
C GLU A 47 -2.83 13.03 4.25
N TYR A 48 -3.27 13.87 5.17
CA TYR A 48 -4.24 14.92 4.87
C TYR A 48 -4.05 16.12 5.79
N HIS A 49 -4.68 17.24 5.43
CA HIS A 49 -4.58 18.47 6.18
C HIS A 49 -5.76 18.60 7.14
N GLN A 50 -5.44 18.83 8.40
CA GLN A 50 -6.41 18.99 9.48
C GLN A 50 -5.89 20.11 10.37
N ARG A 51 -6.59 21.25 10.45
CA ARG A 51 -6.06 22.40 11.21
C ARG A 51 -5.88 22.08 12.69
N PHE A 52 -6.83 21.33 13.25
CA PHE A 52 -6.83 20.94 14.65
C PHE A 52 -7.41 19.54 14.82
N MET A 53 -6.84 18.80 15.77
CA MET A 53 -7.35 17.49 16.16
C MET A 53 -8.55 17.63 17.09
N SER A 54 -9.37 16.59 17.15
CA SER A 54 -10.40 16.45 18.16
C SER A 54 -9.80 16.34 19.56
N GLN A 55 -10.52 16.86 20.54
CA GLN A 55 -10.25 16.68 21.97
C GLN A 55 -11.41 15.96 22.67
N ASP A 56 -12.46 15.62 21.91
CA ASP A 56 -13.65 14.93 22.40
C ASP A 56 -13.57 13.44 22.02
N PRO A 57 -13.45 12.52 23.01
CA PRO A 57 -13.41 11.08 22.74
C PRO A 57 -14.70 10.53 22.11
N GLU A 58 -15.83 11.23 22.20
CA GLU A 58 -17.08 10.84 21.54
C GLU A 58 -16.98 11.03 20.01
N PHE A 59 -16.17 11.98 19.57
CA PHE A 59 -15.94 12.29 18.17
C PHE A 59 -14.43 12.23 17.87
N PRO A 60 -13.83 11.03 17.77
CA PRO A 60 -12.44 10.91 17.34
C PRO A 60 -12.29 11.28 15.86
N ASP A 61 -11.13 11.80 15.49
CA ASP A 61 -10.79 11.92 14.06
C ASP A 61 -10.60 10.50 13.48
N ALA A 62 -11.01 10.29 12.23
CA ALA A 62 -10.87 8.98 11.62
C ALA A 62 -10.54 9.07 10.12
N VAL A 63 -9.88 8.04 9.64
CA VAL A 63 -9.63 7.81 8.22
C VAL A 63 -9.85 6.33 7.91
N ALA A 64 -10.43 6.02 6.77
CA ALA A 64 -10.66 4.64 6.37
C ALA A 64 -10.29 4.37 4.90
N LEU A 65 -9.92 3.13 4.66
CA LEU A 65 -9.73 2.55 3.32
C LEU A 65 -10.84 1.53 3.11
N GLN A 66 -11.39 1.51 1.90
CA GLN A 66 -12.40 0.55 1.51
C GLN A 66 -11.95 -0.21 0.27
N TRP A 67 -12.22 -1.50 0.31
CA TRP A 67 -11.84 -2.48 -0.70
C TRP A 67 -13.04 -3.37 -1.03
N PRO A 68 -13.13 -3.92 -2.24
CA PRO A 68 -14.07 -4.99 -2.50
C PRO A 68 -13.70 -6.23 -1.68
N ALA A 69 -14.65 -6.76 -0.90
CA ALA A 69 -14.42 -7.94 -0.06
C ALA A 69 -14.19 -9.21 -0.89
N LYS A 70 -14.99 -9.40 -1.96
CA LYS A 70 -14.92 -10.55 -2.86
C LYS A 70 -14.48 -10.12 -4.25
N LEU A 71 -13.20 -9.79 -4.40
CA LEU A 71 -12.65 -9.33 -5.68
C LEU A 71 -12.85 -10.36 -6.80
N GLN A 72 -12.74 -11.66 -6.48
CA GLN A 72 -12.91 -12.77 -7.43
C GLN A 72 -14.33 -12.87 -8.01
N ASP A 73 -15.34 -12.34 -7.33
CA ASP A 73 -16.73 -12.38 -7.76
C ASP A 73 -17.07 -11.20 -8.70
N LEU A 74 -16.16 -10.24 -8.84
CA LEU A 74 -16.32 -9.09 -9.73
C LEU A 74 -15.78 -9.42 -11.12
N PHE A 75 -16.65 -9.34 -12.12
CA PHE A 75 -16.28 -9.59 -13.51
C PHE A 75 -15.93 -8.30 -14.25
N GLY A 76 -14.77 -8.29 -14.91
CA GLY A 76 -14.35 -7.18 -15.77
C GLY A 76 -14.18 -5.86 -15.02
N ALA A 77 -14.97 -4.85 -15.37
CA ALA A 77 -14.91 -3.50 -14.79
C ALA A 77 -15.95 -3.27 -13.67
N GLU A 78 -16.64 -4.31 -13.22
CA GLU A 78 -17.61 -4.19 -12.15
C GLU A 78 -16.96 -3.78 -10.82
N LYS A 79 -17.63 -2.90 -10.09
CA LYS A 79 -17.21 -2.44 -8.77
C LYS A 79 -18.43 -2.41 -7.85
N PRO A 80 -18.26 -2.66 -6.53
CA PRO A 80 -19.28 -2.35 -5.55
C PRO A 80 -19.63 -0.86 -5.60
N TYR A 81 -20.79 -0.49 -5.07
CA TYR A 81 -21.07 0.92 -4.82
C TYR A 81 -19.98 1.53 -3.91
N PHE A 82 -19.50 2.72 -4.23
CA PHE A 82 -18.33 3.30 -3.58
C PHE A 82 -18.59 3.75 -2.13
N ILE A 83 -19.84 3.80 -1.69
CA ILE A 83 -20.22 4.08 -0.30
C ILE A 83 -20.69 2.76 0.32
N PHE A 84 -19.78 2.06 1.00
CA PHE A 84 -20.08 0.84 1.75
C PHE A 84 -20.67 -0.33 0.95
N GLY A 85 -20.47 -0.36 -0.37
CA GLY A 85 -20.89 -1.48 -1.22
C GLY A 85 -22.41 -1.60 -1.38
N ASP A 86 -22.85 -2.79 -1.75
CA ASP A 86 -24.26 -3.15 -1.88
C ASP A 86 -24.52 -4.58 -1.38
N SER A 87 -25.80 -4.96 -1.28
CA SER A 87 -26.21 -6.28 -0.75
C SER A 87 -25.61 -7.50 -1.47
N LYS A 88 -25.19 -7.34 -2.73
CA LYS A 88 -24.59 -8.41 -3.54
C LYS A 88 -23.07 -8.27 -3.63
N LYS A 89 -22.55 -7.07 -3.45
CA LYS A 89 -21.14 -6.71 -3.58
C LYS A 89 -20.65 -6.09 -2.27
N PRO A 90 -20.26 -6.94 -1.30
CA PRO A 90 -19.73 -6.46 -0.03
C PRO A 90 -18.39 -5.77 -0.21
N VAL A 91 -18.09 -4.88 0.72
CA VAL A 91 -16.79 -4.21 0.86
C VAL A 91 -16.18 -4.50 2.22
N ASP A 92 -14.85 -4.53 2.23
CA ASP A 92 -14.00 -4.60 3.40
C ASP A 92 -13.51 -3.19 3.72
N VAL A 93 -13.79 -2.70 4.92
CA VAL A 93 -13.45 -1.33 5.35
C VAL A 93 -12.51 -1.38 6.54
N TRP A 94 -11.36 -0.75 6.38
CA TRP A 94 -10.34 -0.59 7.39
C TRP A 94 -10.40 0.83 7.94
N LYS A 95 -10.93 1.01 9.14
CA LYS A 95 -11.10 2.32 9.77
C LYS A 95 -10.11 2.50 10.91
N ALA A 96 -9.26 3.50 10.81
CA ALA A 96 -8.44 3.98 11.92
C ALA A 96 -9.12 5.21 12.54
N SER A 97 -9.48 5.12 13.82
CA SER A 97 -9.98 6.24 14.62
C SER A 97 -8.94 6.62 15.65
N PHE A 98 -8.72 7.91 15.89
CA PHE A 98 -7.60 8.36 16.70
C PHE A 98 -7.79 9.69 17.40
N MET A 99 -7.03 9.84 18.48
CA MET A 99 -6.90 11.06 19.28
C MET A 99 -5.42 11.44 19.41
N ALA A 100 -5.10 12.73 19.44
CA ALA A 100 -3.73 13.17 19.64
C ALA A 100 -3.34 13.15 21.12
N LYS A 101 -2.20 12.53 21.45
CA LYS A 101 -1.67 12.45 22.81
C LYS A 101 -1.12 13.80 23.25
N ASP A 102 -1.43 14.21 24.48
CA ASP A 102 -0.96 15.47 25.09
C ASP A 102 -1.22 16.72 24.23
N TYR A 103 -2.31 16.70 23.46
CA TYR A 103 -2.65 17.76 22.52
C TYR A 103 -3.58 18.80 23.14
N ASN A 104 -3.25 20.09 22.93
CA ASN A 104 -4.15 21.20 23.21
C ASN A 104 -4.12 22.18 22.03
N ALA A 105 -5.29 22.49 21.49
CA ALA A 105 -5.43 23.38 20.33
C ALA A 105 -4.98 24.83 20.58
N THR A 106 -4.87 25.27 21.84
CA THR A 106 -4.40 26.61 22.21
C THR A 106 -2.94 26.64 22.66
N ALA A 107 -2.26 25.49 22.72
CA ALA A 107 -0.84 25.43 23.04
C ALA A 107 0.02 25.95 21.88
N ALA A 108 1.27 26.30 22.20
CA ALA A 108 2.25 26.63 21.17
C ALA A 108 2.49 25.43 20.22
N PRO A 109 2.88 25.66 18.96
CA PRO A 109 3.23 24.59 18.04
C PRO A 109 4.33 23.69 18.63
N ASN A 110 4.15 22.38 18.52
CA ASN A 110 5.15 21.41 18.91
C ASN A 110 5.96 20.98 17.67
N ASP A 111 7.25 21.29 17.66
CA ASP A 111 8.17 20.97 16.55
C ASP A 111 8.33 19.46 16.29
N LYS A 112 8.05 18.62 17.31
CA LYS A 112 8.11 17.16 17.18
C LYS A 112 6.80 16.56 16.67
N GLY A 113 5.71 17.34 16.62
CA GLY A 113 4.37 16.83 16.40
C GLY A 113 3.81 16.05 17.59
N TYR A 114 2.63 15.48 17.40
CA TYR A 114 1.87 14.73 18.39
C TYR A 114 1.62 13.32 17.87
N GLN A 115 2.02 12.32 18.66
CA GLN A 115 1.69 10.93 18.34
C GLN A 115 0.19 10.72 18.49
N LEU A 116 -0.38 9.89 17.62
CA LEU A 116 -1.79 9.55 17.67
C LEU A 116 -2.00 8.25 18.47
N ASP A 117 -3.03 8.23 19.29
CA ASP A 117 -3.57 7.01 19.88
C ASP A 117 -4.60 6.44 18.93
N VAL A 118 -4.25 5.34 18.25
CA VAL A 118 -5.04 4.81 17.12
C VAL A 118 -5.71 3.51 17.50
N SER A 119 -7.02 3.44 17.27
CA SER A 119 -7.81 2.23 17.28
C SER A 119 -8.18 1.87 15.84
N VAL A 120 -7.82 0.66 15.42
CA VAL A 120 -8.20 0.13 14.10
C VAL A 120 -9.41 -0.80 14.26
N LYS A 121 -10.38 -0.66 13.36
CA LYS A 121 -11.50 -1.57 13.22
C LYS A 121 -11.62 -2.02 11.77
N GLU A 122 -11.81 -3.31 11.57
CA GLU A 122 -12.16 -3.89 10.28
C GLU A 122 -13.63 -4.28 10.28
N THR A 123 -14.33 -3.84 9.26
CA THR A 123 -15.78 -4.05 9.12
C THR A 123 -16.08 -4.54 7.72
N VAL A 124 -17.15 -5.31 7.60
CA VAL A 124 -17.72 -5.71 6.32
C VAL A 124 -19.00 -4.94 6.14
N ALA A 125 -19.17 -4.31 4.98
CA ALA A 125 -20.36 -3.58 4.65
C ALA A 125 -21.05 -4.15 3.41
N ASN A 126 -22.36 -4.35 3.51
CA ASN A 126 -23.26 -4.82 2.44
C ASN A 126 -24.20 -3.70 1.99
N GLY A 127 -23.71 -2.46 2.02
CA GLY A 127 -24.47 -1.23 1.95
C GLY A 127 -24.37 -0.43 3.25
N PHE A 128 -24.72 0.85 3.16
CA PHE A 128 -24.58 1.83 4.25
C PHE A 128 -25.29 1.41 5.56
N ASP A 129 -26.48 0.80 5.47
CA ASP A 129 -27.26 0.38 6.64
C ASP A 129 -26.83 -0.98 7.22
N ALA A 130 -25.91 -1.67 6.55
CA ALA A 130 -25.54 -3.06 6.83
C ALA A 130 -24.02 -3.18 7.00
N ILE A 131 -23.50 -2.45 7.99
CA ILE A 131 -22.09 -2.49 8.40
C ILE A 131 -22.02 -3.38 9.65
N ALA A 132 -21.14 -4.38 9.61
CA ALA A 132 -20.89 -5.29 10.72
C ALA A 132 -19.40 -5.41 11.01
N ASP A 133 -19.05 -5.53 12.29
CA ASP A 133 -17.69 -5.89 12.69
C ASP A 133 -17.36 -7.30 12.18
N LYS A 134 -16.11 -7.51 11.77
CA LYS A 134 -15.65 -8.85 11.36
C LYS A 134 -15.59 -9.79 12.56
N GLU A 135 -16.02 -11.04 12.34
CA GLU A 135 -15.88 -12.11 13.35
C GLU A 135 -14.42 -12.61 13.47
N SER A 136 -13.61 -12.45 12.42
CA SER A 136 -12.19 -12.79 12.42
C SER A 136 -11.35 -11.69 13.06
N GLU A 137 -10.24 -12.07 13.71
CA GLU A 137 -9.25 -11.11 14.21
C GLU A 137 -8.79 -10.16 13.10
N GLY A 138 -8.83 -8.86 13.36
CA GLY A 138 -8.35 -7.84 12.43
C GLY A 138 -6.85 -8.02 12.15
N LYS A 139 -6.50 -8.03 10.86
CA LYS A 139 -5.13 -8.16 10.33
C LYS A 139 -4.56 -6.83 9.84
N VAL A 140 -5.32 -5.74 9.97
CA VAL A 140 -4.88 -4.37 9.66
C VAL A 140 -4.29 -3.75 10.91
N GLU A 141 -3.07 -3.26 10.75
CA GLU A 141 -2.29 -2.62 11.80
C GLU A 141 -1.98 -1.18 11.38
N VAL A 142 -1.89 -0.26 12.35
CA VAL A 142 -1.28 1.06 12.12
C VAL A 142 0.11 1.04 12.72
N VAL A 143 1.12 1.10 11.86
CA VAL A 143 2.54 0.94 12.24
C VAL A 143 3.11 2.24 12.77
N ASP A 144 2.67 3.38 12.22
CA ASP A 144 3.05 4.70 12.69
C ASP A 144 1.96 5.72 12.39
N SER A 145 1.86 6.75 13.21
CA SER A 145 0.85 7.79 13.07
C SER A 145 1.24 9.08 13.79
N ILE A 146 1.11 10.22 13.11
CA ILE A 146 1.54 11.49 13.66
C ILE A 146 0.68 12.65 13.15
N PHE A 147 0.37 13.58 14.06
CA PHE A 147 -0.14 14.90 13.73
C PHE A 147 0.96 15.94 13.88
N HIS A 148 1.36 16.58 12.79
CA HIS A 148 2.43 17.57 12.81
C HIS A 148 2.10 18.79 11.95
N GLN A 149 1.98 19.95 12.59
CA GLN A 149 1.73 21.26 11.94
C GLN A 149 0.55 21.24 10.97
N GLY A 150 -0.61 20.77 11.43
CA GLY A 150 -1.82 20.75 10.61
C GLY A 150 -1.89 19.61 9.59
N ARG A 151 -1.00 18.62 9.70
CA ARG A 151 -0.96 17.44 8.83
C ARG A 151 -1.08 16.17 9.65
N VAL A 152 -2.05 15.34 9.28
CA VAL A 152 -2.21 13.99 9.83
C VAL A 152 -1.52 13.03 8.88
N LYS A 153 -0.80 12.06 9.44
CA LYS A 153 -0.22 10.93 8.72
C LYS A 153 -0.57 9.65 9.45
N VAL A 154 -1.09 8.66 8.74
CA VAL A 154 -1.41 7.34 9.27
C VAL A 154 -0.88 6.28 8.30
N MET A 155 -0.05 5.38 8.81
CA MET A 155 0.53 4.30 8.02
C MET A 155 -0.13 2.97 8.35
N PHE A 156 -1.03 2.53 7.48
CA PHE A 156 -1.65 1.21 7.53
C PHE A 156 -0.67 0.15 7.02
N LYS A 157 -0.70 -1.03 7.63
CA LYS A 157 -0.04 -2.25 7.19
C LYS A 157 -1.04 -3.40 7.22
N ARG A 158 -1.01 -4.24 6.21
CA ARG A 158 -1.80 -5.47 6.19
C ARG A 158 -1.20 -6.52 5.26
N SER A 159 -1.32 -7.80 5.60
CA SER A 159 -0.88 -8.92 4.77
C SER A 159 -1.64 -8.99 3.44
N LEU A 160 -0.97 -9.37 2.36
CA LEU A 160 -1.55 -9.45 1.01
C LEU A 160 -2.67 -10.49 0.91
N THR A 161 -2.50 -11.61 1.62
CA THR A 161 -3.42 -12.75 1.65
C THR A 161 -3.88 -13.00 3.07
N THR A 162 -5.17 -13.27 3.24
CA THR A 162 -5.77 -13.55 4.55
C THR A 162 -6.87 -14.59 4.41
N GLU A 163 -7.30 -15.17 5.53
CA GLU A 163 -8.20 -16.33 5.57
C GLU A 163 -9.67 -15.95 5.76
N GLY A 164 -9.97 -14.67 6.05
CA GLY A 164 -11.35 -14.21 6.24
C GLY A 164 -12.15 -14.26 4.94
N GLU A 165 -13.40 -14.71 5.00
CA GLU A 165 -14.26 -14.86 3.82
C GLU A 165 -14.48 -13.54 3.07
N PHE A 166 -14.60 -12.44 3.81
CA PHE A 166 -14.86 -11.10 3.28
C PHE A 166 -13.62 -10.20 3.30
N ASP A 167 -12.45 -10.79 3.54
CA ASP A 167 -11.21 -10.03 3.50
C ASP A 167 -10.77 -9.81 2.06
N VAL A 168 -10.41 -8.57 1.72
CA VAL A 168 -9.86 -8.28 0.39
C VAL A 168 -8.60 -9.11 0.14
N GLN A 169 -8.51 -9.80 -0.99
CA GLN A 169 -7.25 -10.44 -1.40
C GLN A 169 -6.49 -9.49 -2.33
N ILE A 170 -5.19 -9.31 -2.09
CA ILE A 170 -4.37 -8.33 -2.81
C ILE A 170 -3.29 -9.07 -3.63
N PRO A 171 -3.65 -9.72 -4.75
CA PRO A 171 -2.69 -10.40 -5.61
C PRO A 171 -1.81 -9.40 -6.38
N SER A 172 -0.60 -9.84 -6.74
CA SER A 172 0.25 -9.08 -7.65
C SER A 172 -0.33 -9.04 -9.06
N GLU A 173 0.01 -7.98 -9.81
CA GLU A 173 -0.32 -7.80 -11.23
C GLU A 173 -1.82 -7.61 -11.54
N GLN A 174 -2.66 -7.43 -10.52
CA GLN A 174 -4.09 -7.15 -10.69
C GLN A 174 -4.44 -5.72 -10.27
N PHE A 175 -5.49 -5.17 -10.90
CA PHE A 175 -6.05 -3.87 -10.55
C PHE A 175 -7.11 -4.04 -9.47
N ILE A 176 -6.79 -3.61 -8.26
CA ILE A 176 -7.65 -3.78 -7.09
C ILE A 176 -8.28 -2.43 -6.74
N PRO A 177 -9.61 -2.29 -6.79
CA PRO A 177 -10.28 -1.05 -6.42
C PRO A 177 -10.00 -0.67 -4.96
N VAL A 178 -9.73 0.60 -4.71
CA VAL A 178 -9.64 1.18 -3.36
C VAL A 178 -10.33 2.54 -3.32
N SER A 179 -11.08 2.82 -2.25
CA SER A 179 -11.63 4.14 -1.97
C SER A 179 -11.30 4.56 -0.54
N PHE A 180 -11.46 5.85 -0.25
CA PHE A 180 -11.03 6.45 1.00
C PHE A 180 -12.15 7.25 1.65
N PHE A 181 -12.12 7.33 2.96
CA PHE A 181 -13.05 8.09 3.78
C PHE A 181 -12.30 8.86 4.87
N GLN A 182 -12.80 10.02 5.25
CA GLN A 182 -12.26 10.82 6.35
C GLN A 182 -13.37 11.47 7.16
N TRP A 183 -13.21 11.46 8.48
CA TRP A 183 -14.07 12.11 9.45
C TRP A 183 -13.25 13.05 10.34
N SER A 184 -13.65 14.31 10.41
CA SER A 184 -13.16 15.27 11.39
C SER A 184 -13.98 15.27 12.68
N GLY A 185 -13.36 14.78 13.74
CA GLY A 185 -13.98 14.72 15.07
C GLY A 185 -14.33 16.09 15.65
N ARG A 186 -13.48 17.10 15.40
CA ARG A 186 -13.73 18.47 15.87
C ARG A 186 -14.98 19.11 15.27
N ASP A 187 -15.29 18.78 14.02
CA ASP A 187 -16.49 19.23 13.31
C ASP A 187 -17.68 18.26 13.52
N LYS A 188 -17.54 17.29 14.46
CA LYS A 188 -18.53 16.25 14.80
C LYS A 188 -18.95 15.40 13.60
N GLU A 189 -18.01 15.18 12.68
CA GLU A 189 -18.19 14.25 11.58
C GLU A 189 -18.17 12.82 12.15
N HIS A 190 -19.28 12.11 11.97
CA HIS A 190 -19.41 10.69 12.28
C HIS A 190 -20.37 10.04 11.29
N ASP A 191 -20.28 8.71 11.16
CA ASP A 191 -21.13 7.89 10.29
C ASP A 191 -21.28 8.47 8.87
N GLU A 192 -22.48 8.94 8.48
CA GLU A 192 -22.74 9.49 7.14
C GLU A 192 -22.09 10.85 6.86
N HIS A 193 -21.70 11.60 7.89
CA HIS A 193 -21.08 12.91 7.75
C HIS A 193 -19.57 12.70 7.60
N MET A 194 -19.13 12.49 6.36
CA MET A 194 -17.73 12.27 6.01
C MET A 194 -17.36 12.82 4.65
N ALA A 195 -16.06 13.04 4.47
CA ALA A 195 -15.45 13.19 3.17
C ALA A 195 -15.23 11.80 2.54
N ILE A 196 -15.60 11.63 1.28
CA ILE A 196 -15.52 10.38 0.55
C ILE A 196 -14.80 10.55 -0.79
N SER A 197 -14.04 9.54 -1.21
CA SER A 197 -13.46 9.48 -2.55
C SER A 197 -14.30 8.61 -3.49
N THR A 198 -14.03 8.71 -4.79
CA THR A 198 -14.44 7.66 -5.75
C THR A 198 -13.47 6.46 -5.70
N TRP A 199 -13.73 5.44 -6.52
CA TRP A 199 -12.83 4.30 -6.67
C TRP A 199 -11.55 4.66 -7.44
N TYR A 200 -10.41 4.41 -6.82
CA TYR A 200 -9.09 4.35 -7.42
C TYR A 200 -8.65 2.90 -7.60
N TYR A 201 -7.47 2.69 -8.20
CA TYR A 201 -6.88 1.37 -8.34
C TYR A 201 -5.52 1.29 -7.68
N THR A 202 -5.33 0.18 -6.96
CA THR A 202 -4.05 -0.31 -6.50
C THR A 202 -3.56 -1.38 -7.46
N ILE A 203 -2.28 -1.33 -7.82
CA ILE A 203 -1.60 -2.39 -8.57
C ILE A 203 -0.24 -2.68 -7.94
N LEU A 204 0.02 -3.95 -7.64
CA LEU A 204 1.32 -4.39 -7.15
C LEU A 204 2.13 -4.92 -8.33
N LYS A 205 3.36 -4.43 -8.48
CA LYS A 205 4.34 -5.00 -9.43
C LYS A 205 4.67 -6.45 -9.03
N PRO A 206 5.11 -7.31 -9.95
CA PRO A 206 5.62 -8.63 -9.55
C PRO A 206 6.90 -8.50 -8.71
N ALA A 207 7.16 -9.50 -7.86
CA ALA A 207 8.43 -9.61 -7.15
C ALA A 207 9.59 -9.78 -8.15
N LEU A 208 10.77 -9.27 -7.81
CA LEU A 208 11.96 -9.55 -8.60
C LEU A 208 12.24 -11.06 -8.58
N PRO A 209 12.51 -11.69 -9.74
CA PRO A 209 12.76 -13.11 -9.77
C PRO A 209 14.04 -13.42 -8.99
N ALA A 210 14.05 -14.51 -8.22
CA ALA A 210 15.22 -14.94 -7.46
C ALA A 210 16.47 -15.16 -8.35
N SER A 211 16.25 -15.43 -9.64
CA SER A 211 17.29 -15.54 -10.67
C SER A 211 18.19 -14.32 -10.77
N LEU A 212 17.70 -13.14 -10.43
CA LEU A 212 18.52 -11.93 -10.43
C LEU A 212 19.67 -12.00 -9.42
N TYR A 213 19.54 -12.76 -8.32
CA TYR A 213 20.59 -12.89 -7.31
C TYR A 213 21.66 -13.93 -7.67
N TYR A 214 21.26 -15.07 -8.25
CA TYR A 214 22.18 -16.17 -8.54
C TYR A 214 22.69 -16.22 -9.98
N MET A 215 21.97 -15.66 -10.96
CA MET A 215 22.42 -15.67 -12.36
C MET A 215 23.70 -14.86 -12.59
N PRO A 216 23.84 -13.62 -12.08
CA PRO A 216 25.07 -12.85 -12.28
C PRO A 216 26.35 -13.57 -11.80
N PRO A 217 26.43 -14.14 -10.58
CA PRO A 217 27.63 -14.86 -10.16
C PRO A 217 27.86 -16.15 -10.94
N ILE A 218 26.80 -16.88 -11.34
CA ILE A 218 26.94 -18.07 -12.19
C ILE A 218 27.54 -17.70 -13.56
N ILE A 219 27.01 -16.66 -14.22
CA ILE A 219 27.51 -16.19 -15.51
C ILE A 219 28.97 -15.71 -15.38
N ALA A 220 29.29 -14.98 -14.31
CA ALA A 220 30.66 -14.57 -14.03
C ALA A 220 31.60 -15.77 -13.86
N ALA A 221 31.20 -16.79 -13.11
CA ALA A 221 31.98 -18.02 -12.93
C ALA A 221 32.19 -18.76 -14.26
N ILE A 222 31.14 -18.91 -15.07
CA ILE A 222 31.23 -19.52 -16.41
C ILE A 222 32.21 -18.74 -17.29
N PHE A 223 32.13 -17.41 -17.27
CA PHE A 223 33.00 -16.54 -18.06
C PHE A 223 34.47 -16.67 -17.64
N ILE A 224 34.75 -16.68 -16.33
CA ILE A 224 36.10 -16.87 -15.78
C ILE A 224 36.66 -18.26 -16.12
N CYS A 225 35.87 -19.32 -15.95
CA CYS A 225 36.26 -20.68 -16.30
C CYS A 225 36.56 -20.80 -17.80
N PHE A 226 35.73 -20.20 -18.65
CA PHE A 226 35.93 -20.19 -20.09
C PHE A 226 37.21 -19.44 -20.50
N GLN A 227 37.47 -18.26 -19.92
CA GLN A 227 38.72 -17.53 -20.15
C GLN A 227 39.94 -18.31 -19.66
N GLY A 228 39.87 -18.92 -18.48
CA GLY A 228 40.93 -19.78 -17.95
C GLY A 228 41.22 -20.97 -18.86
N TRP A 229 40.17 -21.61 -19.38
CA TRP A 229 40.29 -22.70 -20.34
C TRP A 229 40.90 -22.25 -21.67
N LEU A 230 40.51 -21.09 -22.21
CA LEU A 230 41.12 -20.50 -23.42
C LEU A 230 42.61 -20.20 -23.23
N VAL A 231 42.99 -19.61 -22.09
CA VAL A 231 44.40 -19.33 -21.77
C VAL A 231 45.19 -20.63 -21.59
N TRP A 232 44.61 -21.65 -20.96
CA TRP A 232 45.25 -22.96 -20.84
C TRP A 232 45.41 -23.65 -22.20
N MET A 233 44.37 -23.63 -23.04
CA MET A 233 44.39 -24.19 -24.40
C MET A 233 45.45 -23.53 -25.26
N THR A 234 45.52 -22.19 -25.27
CA THR A 234 46.54 -21.44 -26.02
C THR A 234 47.96 -21.71 -25.52
N LYS A 235 48.17 -21.83 -24.20
CA LYS A 235 49.46 -22.24 -23.63
C LYS A 235 49.82 -23.67 -24.04
N ARG A 236 48.84 -24.60 -24.02
CA ARG A 236 49.03 -26.00 -24.39
C ARG A 236 49.36 -26.15 -25.88
N THR A 237 48.65 -25.47 -26.77
CA THR A 237 48.92 -25.51 -28.22
C THR A 237 50.29 -24.93 -28.53
N ARG A 238 50.67 -23.80 -27.91
CA ARG A 238 52.02 -23.24 -28.04
C ARG A 238 53.11 -24.24 -27.62
N LYS A 239 52.94 -24.91 -26.48
CA LYS A 239 53.85 -25.97 -26.02
C LYS A 239 53.94 -27.14 -27.02
N MET A 240 52.82 -27.54 -27.64
CA MET A 240 52.82 -28.59 -28.66
C MET A 240 53.55 -28.19 -29.96
N TYR A 241 53.49 -26.90 -30.34
CA TYR A 241 54.29 -26.36 -31.44
C TYR A 241 55.79 -26.32 -31.10
N ASP A 242 56.15 -25.88 -29.89
CA ASP A 242 57.55 -25.79 -29.45
C ASP A 242 58.19 -27.20 -29.31
N GLU A 243 57.41 -28.23 -28.95
CA GLU A 243 57.85 -29.64 -28.87
C GLU A 243 57.84 -30.38 -30.22
N GLY A 244 57.47 -29.73 -31.34
CA GLY A 244 57.48 -30.32 -32.69
C GLY A 244 56.40 -31.38 -32.95
N LYS A 245 55.38 -31.50 -32.07
CA LYS A 245 54.30 -32.48 -32.19
C LYS A 245 53.17 -32.06 -33.14
N MET A 246 53.15 -30.79 -33.56
CA MET A 246 52.16 -30.21 -34.48
C MET A 246 52.88 -29.31 -35.50
N ARG A 247 52.60 -29.47 -36.80
CA ARG A 247 53.14 -28.59 -37.86
C ARG A 247 52.38 -27.26 -37.88
N ARG A 248 53.10 -26.13 -37.94
CA ARG A 248 52.47 -24.84 -38.26
C ARG A 248 52.09 -24.86 -39.73
N ASP A 249 50.85 -24.56 -40.05
CA ASP A 249 50.46 -24.24 -41.42
C ASP A 249 51.18 -22.95 -41.82
N GLU A 250 52.10 -23.07 -42.77
CA GLU A 250 52.70 -21.91 -43.42
C GLU A 250 51.71 -21.41 -44.49
N LEU A 251 51.50 -20.09 -44.53
CA LEU A 251 50.69 -19.46 -45.57
C LEU A 251 51.29 -19.82 -46.95
N PRO A 252 50.48 -20.30 -47.92
CA PRO A 252 50.97 -20.53 -49.26
C PRO A 252 51.47 -19.19 -49.84
N LYS A 253 52.68 -19.21 -50.39
CA LYS A 253 53.29 -18.07 -51.09
C LYS A 253 52.54 -17.73 -52.36
#